data_AF-A0A6G0A0R0-F1
#
_entry.id   AF-A0A6G0A0R0-F1
#
_cell.length_a   1.000
_cell.length_b   1.000
_cell.length_c   1.000
_cell.angle_alpha   90.00
_cell.angle_beta   90.00
_cell.angle_gamma   90.00
#
_symmetry.space_group_name_H-M   'P 1'
#
loop_
_entity.id
_entity.type
_entity.pdbx_description
1 polymer ?
#
loop_
_entity_poly.entity_id
_entity_poly.type
_entity_poly.pdbx_seq_one_letter_code
_entity_poly.pdbx_strand_id
1 'polypeptide(L)'
;MKTEAFLPQESIWPRVALGVFLLVSIALLVVTAETRVAVTFLVTAAALVLIAWRFPYAVLSLWMPLSFLLGIQVLVSTGYYRVGERTFGTTLELSVGELIALGLVVAWALRMLLLWRGRRDRHWQPWLPLAVPFVALAAAHALSYFGPGQPALAEVARFVVRYQIFLYLSCIALVVNFVRSKKRLRNVLLAMTLLGTVFAVDGLRNMLAFGPSGVSIRQAQPAAILEVNPLGGNQHSLAETLIVCLGAALAYAAILSPTSKRRRLALWAAGLMFAVAILTFSRTAWVVLALEAFVLGATVFRDDVRRFRRVVLAAVLAIIPLAGLMVAYSLTLGSLGSLDARAALTAIAWTLFLGSPWVGVGAGTFAARVTNTYAYLIEFGVPLDSHGVIQKIAAEAGLAGLVAFGWVAAAAVKLAVDAWKAIPPRRPEFTAYVILVTTAGAIFLYQLTSTSYWTPRMWVPVGLMLAAGRLFRGREVGRDPDFLRTTHV
;
A
#
# COMPACT_ATOMS: atom_id res chain seq x y z
N MET A 1 -24.35 8.25 52.34
CA MET A 1 -23.61 9.30 51.61
C MET A 1 -22.80 8.63 50.52
N LYS A 2 -23.14 8.85 49.24
CA LYS A 2 -22.30 8.42 48.11
C LYS A 2 -21.21 9.47 47.96
N THR A 3 -19.97 9.10 48.23
CA THR A 3 -18.79 9.90 47.90
C THR A 3 -18.73 10.06 46.39
N GLU A 4 -19.16 11.23 45.90
CA GLU A 4 -18.88 11.67 44.54
C GLU A 4 -17.36 11.78 44.40
N ALA A 5 -16.76 10.80 43.73
CA ALA A 5 -15.36 10.87 43.37
C ALA A 5 -15.17 12.08 42.45
N PHE A 6 -14.48 13.10 42.95
CA PHE A 6 -14.02 14.24 42.17
C PHE A 6 -13.17 13.72 41.03
N LEU A 7 -13.78 13.63 39.84
CA LEU A 7 -13.05 13.27 38.63
C LEU A 7 -12.11 14.43 38.31
N PRO A 8 -10.81 14.17 38.07
CA PRO A 8 -9.84 15.21 37.76
C PRO A 8 -10.31 15.98 36.54
N GLN A 9 -10.34 17.32 36.65
CA GLN A 9 -10.59 18.20 35.52
C GLN A 9 -9.49 17.99 34.48
N GLU A 10 -9.83 17.35 33.36
CA GLU A 10 -8.89 17.17 32.27
C GLU A 10 -8.51 18.53 31.65
N SER A 11 -7.20 18.78 31.56
CA SER A 11 -6.65 20.06 31.13
C SER A 11 -7.04 20.41 29.69
N ILE A 12 -7.26 21.71 29.45
CA ILE A 12 -7.66 22.25 28.14
C ILE A 12 -6.51 22.31 27.12
N TRP A 13 -5.25 22.18 27.59
CA TRP A 13 -4.03 22.42 26.81
C TRP A 13 -3.84 21.52 25.58
N PRO A 14 -4.17 20.22 25.59
CA PRO A 14 -4.08 19.39 24.38
C PRO A 14 -5.02 19.87 23.26
N ARG A 15 -6.13 20.51 23.62
CA ARG A 15 -7.14 21.03 22.69
C ARG A 15 -6.65 22.31 22.02
N VAL A 16 -6.06 23.20 22.80
CA VAL A 16 -5.45 24.42 22.30
C VAL A 16 -4.25 24.07 21.41
N ALA A 17 -3.39 23.14 21.85
CA ALA A 17 -2.22 22.72 21.09
C ALA A 17 -2.59 22.16 19.70
N LEU A 18 -3.63 21.31 19.61
CA LEU A 18 -4.04 20.72 18.33
C LEU A 18 -4.86 21.67 17.44
N GLY A 19 -5.69 22.52 18.05
CA GLY A 19 -6.38 23.60 17.33
C GLY A 19 -5.37 24.56 16.71
N VAL A 20 -4.38 25.00 17.49
CA VAL A 20 -3.26 25.82 17.03
C VAL A 20 -2.45 25.08 15.97
N PHE A 21 -2.18 23.78 16.13
CA PHE A 21 -1.47 22.99 15.11
C PHE A 21 -2.23 22.96 13.78
N LEU A 22 -3.55 22.72 13.78
CA LEU A 22 -4.36 22.73 12.55
C LEU A 22 -4.41 24.12 11.90
N LEU A 23 -4.55 25.17 12.72
CA LEU A 23 -4.61 26.56 12.25
C LEU A 23 -3.26 27.01 11.67
N VAL A 24 -2.16 26.66 12.32
CA VAL A 24 -0.79 26.87 11.84
C VAL A 24 -0.51 26.05 10.58
N SER A 25 -0.99 24.81 10.49
CA SER A 25 -0.83 23.97 9.28
C SER A 25 -1.58 24.57 8.08
N ILE A 26 -2.80 25.06 8.30
CA ILE A 26 -3.60 25.73 7.27
C ILE A 26 -2.95 27.07 6.90
N ALA A 27 -2.48 27.86 7.88
CA ALA A 27 -1.83 29.14 7.64
C ALA A 27 -0.50 28.99 6.89
N LEU A 28 0.32 27.98 7.23
CA LEU A 28 1.55 27.67 6.51
C LEU A 28 1.26 27.28 5.06
N LEU A 29 0.21 26.48 4.81
CA LEU A 29 -0.23 26.14 3.45
C LEU A 29 -0.69 27.36 2.65
N VAL A 30 -1.42 28.29 3.29
CA VAL A 30 -1.86 29.56 2.68
C VAL A 30 -0.68 30.47 2.34
N VAL A 31 0.33 30.54 3.21
CA VAL A 31 1.51 31.41 3.01
C VAL A 31 2.44 30.88 1.92
N THR A 32 2.49 29.56 1.72
CA THR A 32 3.39 28.97 0.71
C THR A 32 2.85 28.96 -0.71
N ALA A 33 1.53 28.95 -0.92
CA ALA A 33 0.95 28.85 -2.25
C ALA A 33 0.53 30.23 -2.79
N GLU A 34 0.71 30.47 -4.10
CA GLU A 34 0.11 31.64 -4.76
C GLU A 34 -1.39 31.70 -4.46
N THR A 35 -1.92 32.89 -4.14
CA THR A 35 -3.23 33.05 -3.49
C THR A 35 -4.39 32.36 -4.22
N ARG A 36 -4.37 32.31 -5.56
CA ARG A 36 -5.42 31.65 -6.35
C ARG A 36 -5.35 30.11 -6.29
N VAL A 37 -4.15 29.55 -6.38
CA VAL A 37 -3.93 28.09 -6.29
C VAL A 37 -4.19 27.62 -4.86
N ALA A 38 -3.77 28.42 -3.87
CA ALA A 38 -4.02 28.17 -2.45
C ALA A 38 -5.52 28.06 -2.14
N VAL A 39 -6.34 29.01 -2.61
CA VAL A 39 -7.78 29.02 -2.33
C VAL A 39 -8.48 27.81 -2.95
N THR A 40 -8.23 27.50 -4.22
CA THR A 40 -8.84 26.33 -4.89
C THR A 40 -8.44 25.03 -4.20
N PHE A 41 -7.17 24.89 -3.83
CA PHE A 41 -6.68 23.73 -3.08
C PHE A 41 -7.37 23.60 -1.72
N LEU A 42 -7.46 24.70 -0.95
CA LEU A 42 -8.09 24.70 0.37
C LEU A 42 -9.59 24.41 0.31
N VAL A 43 -10.31 24.98 -0.65
CA VAL A 43 -11.74 24.70 -0.87
C VAL A 43 -11.94 23.23 -1.23
N THR A 44 -11.11 22.69 -2.11
CA THR A 44 -11.17 21.27 -2.52
C THR A 44 -10.85 20.35 -1.34
N ALA A 45 -9.81 20.66 -0.55
CA ALA A 45 -9.46 19.92 0.64
C ALA A 45 -10.56 19.97 1.70
N ALA A 46 -11.15 21.14 1.95
CA ALA A 46 -12.27 21.30 2.88
C ALA A 46 -13.50 20.51 2.41
N ALA A 47 -13.87 20.60 1.13
CA ALA A 47 -14.96 19.83 0.55
C ALA A 47 -14.72 18.32 0.69
N LEU A 48 -13.50 17.86 0.40
CA LEU A 48 -13.11 16.46 0.55
C LEU A 48 -13.22 15.98 2.01
N VAL A 49 -12.74 16.78 2.98
CA VAL A 49 -12.88 16.49 4.41
C VAL A 49 -14.34 16.44 4.83
N LEU A 50 -15.19 17.35 4.35
CA LEU A 50 -16.63 17.37 4.63
C LEU A 50 -17.35 16.15 4.03
N ILE A 51 -16.98 15.74 2.81
CA ILE A 51 -17.51 14.54 2.16
C ILE A 51 -17.04 13.28 2.91
N ALA A 52 -15.75 13.19 3.25
CA ALA A 52 -15.17 12.10 4.04
C ALA A 52 -15.78 12.03 5.44
N TRP A 53 -16.10 13.19 6.03
CA TRP A 53 -16.90 13.27 7.24
C TRP A 53 -18.29 12.72 6.96
N ARG A 54 -19.06 13.24 6.02
CA ARG A 54 -20.46 12.81 5.84
C ARG A 54 -20.59 11.33 5.42
N PHE A 55 -19.67 10.82 4.61
CA PHE A 55 -19.73 9.52 3.93
C PHE A 55 -18.42 8.71 3.99
N PRO A 56 -17.85 8.47 5.18
CA PRO A 56 -16.51 7.90 5.36
C PRO A 56 -16.32 6.53 4.69
N TYR A 57 -17.35 5.68 4.70
CA TYR A 57 -17.25 4.34 4.11
C TYR A 57 -17.30 4.36 2.60
N ALA A 58 -18.13 5.23 2.01
CA ALA A 58 -18.16 5.40 0.56
C ALA A 58 -16.82 5.94 0.08
N VAL A 59 -16.28 6.94 0.78
CA VAL A 59 -14.95 7.51 0.48
C VAL A 59 -13.84 6.46 0.67
N LEU A 60 -13.88 5.62 1.72
CA LEU A 60 -12.92 4.51 1.86
C LEU A 60 -13.03 3.48 0.73
N SER A 61 -14.25 3.07 0.38
CA SER A 61 -14.47 2.10 -0.71
C SER A 61 -14.02 2.65 -2.07
N LEU A 62 -14.12 3.97 -2.28
CA LEU A 62 -13.59 4.65 -3.46
C LEU A 62 -12.07 4.81 -3.39
N TRP A 63 -11.53 5.16 -2.23
CA TRP A 63 -10.09 5.33 -2.00
C TRP A 63 -9.30 4.05 -2.25
N MET A 64 -9.80 2.91 -1.78
CA MET A 64 -9.13 1.61 -1.91
C MET A 64 -8.61 1.35 -3.34
N PRO A 65 -9.46 1.32 -4.38
CA PRO A 65 -8.98 1.12 -5.74
C PRO A 65 -8.17 2.31 -6.27
N LEU A 66 -8.53 3.55 -5.93
CA LEU A 66 -7.80 4.74 -6.40
C LEU A 66 -6.38 4.85 -5.82
N SER A 67 -6.14 4.28 -4.64
CA SER A 67 -4.82 4.25 -4.00
C SER A 67 -3.78 3.42 -4.78
N PHE A 68 -4.22 2.58 -5.71
CA PHE A 68 -3.35 1.78 -6.58
C PHE A 68 -2.99 2.53 -7.88
N LEU A 69 -3.74 3.60 -8.19
CA LEU A 69 -3.60 4.42 -9.40
C LEU A 69 -2.56 5.53 -9.22
N LEU A 70 -1.32 5.14 -8.92
CA LEU A 70 -0.22 6.05 -8.59
C LEU A 70 0.15 7.02 -9.72
N GLY A 71 -0.21 6.71 -10.97
CA GLY A 71 0.04 7.59 -12.12
C GLY A 71 -1.05 8.62 -12.37
N ILE A 72 -2.17 8.59 -11.64
CA ILE A 72 -3.14 9.69 -11.66
C ILE A 72 -2.72 10.70 -10.59
N GLN A 73 -1.94 11.69 -11.01
CA GLN A 73 -1.34 12.69 -10.14
C GLN A 73 -2.02 14.05 -10.30
N VAL A 74 -2.03 14.81 -9.21
CA VAL A 74 -2.40 16.21 -9.11
C VAL A 74 -1.13 16.97 -8.74
N LEU A 75 -0.77 17.92 -9.60
CA LEU A 75 0.37 18.81 -9.38
C LEU A 75 -0.12 20.00 -8.56
N VAL A 76 0.39 20.13 -7.33
CA VAL A 76 0.13 21.29 -6.48
C VAL A 76 1.34 22.22 -6.57
N SER A 77 1.19 23.37 -7.23
CA SER A 77 2.24 24.38 -7.25
C SER A 77 2.52 24.86 -5.82
N THR A 78 3.78 24.82 -5.42
CA THR A 78 4.24 25.28 -4.10
C THR A 78 4.72 26.73 -4.12
N GLY A 79 4.51 27.42 -5.25
CA GLY A 79 4.90 28.81 -5.47
C GLY A 79 6.42 29.04 -5.50
N TYR A 80 6.82 30.29 -5.78
CA TYR A 80 8.22 30.73 -5.76
C TYR A 80 8.74 31.06 -4.35
N TYR A 81 7.98 30.74 -3.30
CA TYR A 81 8.44 31.01 -1.94
C TYR A 81 9.57 30.05 -1.59
N ARG A 82 10.73 30.62 -1.20
CA ARG A 82 11.99 29.90 -0.94
C ARG A 82 11.85 28.66 -0.03
N VAL A 83 10.89 28.66 0.90
CA VAL A 83 10.66 27.52 1.81
C VAL A 83 9.93 26.38 1.10
N GLY A 84 8.91 26.69 0.29
CA GLY A 84 8.14 25.71 -0.48
C GLY A 84 9.01 25.04 -1.54
N GLU A 85 9.73 25.84 -2.32
CA GLU A 85 10.65 25.35 -3.36
C GLU A 85 11.75 24.45 -2.80
N ARG A 86 12.40 24.87 -1.69
CA ARG A 86 13.47 24.06 -1.06
C ARG A 86 12.96 22.75 -0.45
N THR A 87 11.71 22.71 0.02
CA THR A 87 11.18 21.55 0.74
C THR A 87 10.46 20.57 -0.19
N PHE A 88 9.76 21.08 -1.19
CA PHE A 88 8.85 20.31 -2.03
C PHE A 88 9.19 20.36 -3.53
N GLY A 89 10.22 21.12 -3.92
CA GLY A 89 10.42 21.50 -5.31
C GLY A 89 9.38 22.54 -5.72
N THR A 90 9.32 22.85 -7.01
CA THR A 90 8.36 23.79 -7.60
C THR A 90 6.93 23.25 -7.64
N THR A 91 6.78 21.93 -7.63
CA THR A 91 5.49 21.25 -7.63
C THR A 91 5.50 20.04 -6.71
N LEU A 92 4.48 19.94 -5.86
CA LEU A 92 4.20 18.75 -5.10
C LEU A 92 3.31 17.80 -5.92
N GLU A 93 3.85 16.64 -6.28
CA GLU A 93 3.09 15.60 -6.96
C GLU A 93 2.35 14.74 -5.93
N LEU A 94 1.01 14.76 -5.95
CA LEU A 94 0.16 13.93 -5.12
C LEU A 94 -0.71 13.05 -6.00
N SER A 95 -0.74 11.75 -5.76
CA SER A 95 -1.74 10.89 -6.40
C SER A 95 -3.16 11.27 -5.92
N VAL A 96 -4.16 11.10 -6.78
CA VAL A 96 -5.57 11.28 -6.41
C VAL A 96 -5.94 10.40 -5.21
N GLY A 97 -5.37 9.18 -5.14
CA GLY A 97 -5.50 8.30 -3.98
C GLY A 97 -4.96 8.90 -2.68
N GLU A 98 -3.79 9.56 -2.69
CA GLU A 98 -3.23 10.25 -1.53
C GLU A 98 -4.14 11.40 -1.06
N LEU A 99 -4.67 12.21 -1.98
CA LEU A 99 -5.58 13.31 -1.63
C LEU A 99 -6.82 12.77 -0.89
N ILE A 100 -7.48 11.75 -1.45
CA ILE A 100 -8.67 11.13 -0.83
C ILE A 100 -8.32 10.53 0.55
N ALA A 101 -7.17 9.86 0.68
CA ALA A 101 -6.70 9.36 1.97
C ALA A 101 -6.49 10.49 2.98
N LEU A 102 -5.89 11.61 2.57
CA LEU A 102 -5.68 12.76 3.44
C LEU A 102 -7.01 13.30 3.98
N GLY A 103 -8.01 13.46 3.11
CA GLY A 103 -9.36 13.85 3.51
C GLY A 103 -9.98 12.87 4.51
N LEU A 104 -9.82 11.55 4.30
CA LEU A 104 -10.26 10.51 5.23
C LEU A 104 -9.54 10.56 6.58
N VAL A 105 -8.21 10.71 6.59
CA VAL A 105 -7.40 10.78 7.81
C VAL A 105 -7.80 12.01 8.63
N VAL A 106 -7.93 13.17 7.99
CA VAL A 106 -8.33 14.42 8.66
C VAL A 106 -9.77 14.31 9.18
N ALA A 107 -10.71 13.83 8.37
CA ALA A 107 -12.09 13.62 8.82
C ALA A 107 -12.17 12.64 9.99
N TRP A 108 -11.40 11.55 9.95
CA TRP A 108 -11.32 10.58 11.04
C TRP A 108 -10.72 11.21 12.31
N ALA A 109 -9.62 11.95 12.20
CA ALA A 109 -9.01 12.66 13.32
C ALA A 109 -9.95 13.70 13.94
N LEU A 110 -10.61 14.53 13.13
CA LEU A 110 -11.60 15.50 13.62
C LEU A 110 -12.76 14.79 14.34
N ARG A 111 -13.22 13.65 13.83
CA ARG A 111 -14.26 12.84 14.50
C ARG A 111 -13.80 12.34 15.84
N MET A 112 -12.55 11.90 15.89
CA MET A 112 -11.97 11.44 17.13
C MET A 112 -11.99 12.54 18.18
N LEU A 113 -11.58 13.75 17.80
CA LEU A 113 -11.52 14.89 18.69
C LEU A 113 -12.91 15.35 19.16
N LEU A 114 -13.87 15.43 18.24
CA LEU A 114 -15.20 15.97 18.53
C LEU A 114 -16.10 14.97 19.27
N LEU A 115 -16.08 13.69 18.89
CA LEU A 115 -16.98 12.68 19.45
C LEU A 115 -16.47 12.06 20.76
N TRP A 116 -15.15 11.96 20.95
CA TRP A 116 -14.58 11.44 22.21
C TRP A 116 -15.01 12.28 23.41
N ARG A 117 -15.10 13.60 23.23
CA ARG A 117 -15.53 14.56 24.24
C ARG A 117 -16.99 14.37 24.68
N GLY A 118 -17.86 13.96 23.75
CA GLY A 118 -19.31 13.90 24.00
C GLY A 118 -19.78 12.60 24.66
N ARG A 119 -19.12 11.47 24.40
CA ARG A 119 -19.69 10.14 24.72
C ARG A 119 -19.03 9.38 25.86
N ARG A 120 -17.81 9.75 26.31
CA ARG A 120 -17.02 9.01 27.33
C ARG A 120 -16.98 7.48 27.11
N ASP A 121 -17.19 7.02 25.87
CA ASP A 121 -17.31 5.59 25.59
C ASP A 121 -15.93 4.94 25.61
N ARG A 122 -15.67 4.07 26.59
CA ARG A 122 -14.39 3.34 26.68
C ARG A 122 -14.19 2.36 25.52
N HIS A 123 -15.23 1.98 24.80
CA HIS A 123 -15.13 1.12 23.60
C HIS A 123 -14.65 1.88 22.36
N TRP A 124 -14.38 3.18 22.49
CA TRP A 124 -14.03 4.08 21.39
C TRP A 124 -12.52 4.11 21.03
N GLN A 125 -11.67 3.39 21.76
CA GLN A 125 -10.22 3.43 21.50
C GLN A 125 -9.91 2.92 20.07
N PRO A 126 -9.31 3.77 19.20
CA PRO A 126 -8.91 3.33 17.87
C PRO A 126 -7.90 2.19 18.02
N TRP A 127 -8.08 1.14 17.23
CA TRP A 127 -7.10 0.07 17.22
C TRP A 127 -5.99 0.47 16.26
N LEU A 128 -4.81 0.72 16.81
CA LEU A 128 -3.62 1.11 16.06
C LEU A 128 -2.63 -0.06 16.05
N PRO A 129 -2.92 -1.16 15.32
CA PRO A 129 -1.98 -2.27 15.24
C PRO A 129 -0.68 -1.76 14.62
N LEU A 130 0.44 -2.31 15.06
CA LEU A 130 1.77 -1.96 14.56
C LEU A 130 2.22 -0.51 14.82
N ALA A 131 1.49 0.30 15.60
CA ALA A 131 1.87 1.70 15.85
C ALA A 131 3.28 1.83 16.43
N VAL A 132 3.58 1.08 17.49
CA VAL A 132 4.88 1.12 18.17
C VAL A 132 6.03 0.77 17.22
N PRO A 133 6.05 -0.36 16.50
CA PRO A 133 7.14 -0.66 15.58
C PRO A 133 7.21 0.30 14.39
N PHE A 134 6.09 0.86 13.92
CA PHE A 134 6.10 1.91 12.90
C PHE A 134 6.68 3.24 13.40
N VAL A 135 6.40 3.63 14.64
CA VAL A 135 7.02 4.80 15.27
C VAL A 135 8.52 4.58 15.42
N ALA A 136 8.95 3.38 15.80
CA ALA A 136 10.37 3.03 15.84
C ALA A 136 11.02 3.13 14.44
N LEU A 137 10.33 2.67 13.40
CA LEU A 137 10.81 2.77 12.01
C LEU A 137 10.91 4.22 11.52
N ALA A 138 9.90 5.04 11.83
CA ALA A 138 9.88 6.47 11.57
C ALA A 138 11.01 7.20 12.31
N ALA A 139 11.24 6.86 13.58
CA ALA A 139 12.33 7.39 14.37
C ALA A 139 13.69 6.99 13.80
N ALA A 140 13.88 5.73 13.37
CA ALA A 140 15.12 5.28 12.75
C ALA A 140 15.44 6.05 11.47
N HIS A 141 14.44 6.29 10.61
CA HIS A 141 14.63 7.13 9.43
C HIS A 141 14.84 8.61 9.80
N ALA A 142 14.20 9.13 10.84
CA ALA A 142 14.47 10.49 11.30
C ALA A 142 15.92 10.64 11.82
N LEU A 143 16.43 9.62 12.53
CA LEU A 143 17.81 9.58 13.01
C LEU A 143 18.85 9.57 11.89
N SER A 144 18.49 9.10 10.69
CA SER A 144 19.37 9.16 9.52
C SER A 144 19.76 10.58 9.10
N TYR A 145 19.06 11.61 9.60
CA TYR A 145 19.46 13.00 9.47
C TYR A 145 20.89 13.25 10.02
N PHE A 146 21.26 12.56 11.10
CA PHE A 146 22.59 12.65 11.69
C PHE A 146 23.64 11.78 10.98
N GLY A 147 23.27 11.14 9.86
CA GLY A 147 24.18 10.35 9.05
C GLY A 147 25.25 11.21 8.36
N PRO A 148 26.38 10.61 7.97
CA PRO A 148 27.49 11.31 7.31
C PRO A 148 27.11 11.87 5.93
N GLY A 149 25.97 11.46 5.37
CA GLY A 149 25.42 12.04 4.15
C GLY A 149 25.00 13.51 4.30
N GLN A 150 24.80 14.00 5.53
CA GLN A 150 24.30 15.36 5.80
C GLN A 150 23.05 15.70 4.95
N PRO A 151 22.01 14.84 4.96
CA PRO A 151 20.79 15.09 4.20
C PRO A 151 20.10 16.37 4.71
N ALA A 152 19.35 17.05 3.84
CA ALA A 152 18.56 18.18 4.29
C ALA A 152 17.45 17.69 5.26
N LEU A 153 17.29 18.37 6.41
CA LEU A 153 16.25 18.03 7.39
C LEU A 153 14.86 17.97 6.77
N ALA A 154 14.58 18.88 5.84
CA ALA A 154 13.33 18.97 5.10
C ALA A 154 13.05 17.70 4.27
N GLU A 155 14.07 17.10 3.64
CA GLU A 155 13.92 15.88 2.84
C GLU A 155 13.61 14.67 3.72
N VAL A 156 14.36 14.51 4.82
CA VAL A 156 14.16 13.43 5.80
C VAL A 156 12.77 13.55 6.44
N ALA A 157 12.39 14.75 6.89
CA ALA A 157 11.09 15.00 7.48
C ALA A 157 9.95 14.71 6.49
N ARG A 158 10.06 15.21 5.26
CA ARG A 158 9.11 14.92 4.18
C ARG A 158 8.96 13.42 3.95
N PHE A 159 10.08 12.69 3.91
CA PHE A 159 10.07 11.25 3.70
C PHE A 159 9.36 10.51 4.85
N VAL A 160 9.74 10.80 6.10
CA VAL A 160 9.14 10.17 7.29
C VAL A 160 7.64 10.45 7.37
N VAL A 161 7.23 11.71 7.19
CA VAL A 161 5.82 12.10 7.27
C VAL A 161 5.00 11.46 6.15
N ARG A 162 5.45 11.59 4.89
CA ARG A 162 4.68 11.14 3.72
C ARG A 162 4.70 9.62 3.53
N TYR A 163 5.85 8.97 3.65
CA TYR A 163 5.97 7.56 3.30
C TYR A 163 5.79 6.63 4.49
N GLN A 164 6.08 7.04 5.72
CA GLN A 164 5.96 6.16 6.88
C GLN A 164 4.70 6.46 7.68
N ILE A 165 4.58 7.68 8.19
CA ILE A 165 3.43 8.05 9.04
C ILE A 165 2.14 8.04 8.22
N PHE A 166 2.11 8.69 7.07
CA PHE A 166 0.90 8.79 6.27
C PHE A 166 0.48 7.43 5.66
N LEU A 167 1.40 6.58 5.18
CA LEU A 167 1.04 5.23 4.73
C LEU A 167 0.59 4.33 5.89
N TYR A 168 1.20 4.42 7.07
CA TYR A 168 0.71 3.73 8.25
C TYR A 168 -0.75 4.14 8.56
N LEU A 169 -1.00 5.44 8.62
CA LEU A 169 -2.32 5.98 8.94
C LEU A 169 -3.35 5.58 7.89
N SER A 170 -3.04 5.76 6.60
CA SER A 170 -3.99 5.53 5.51
C SER A 170 -4.18 4.06 5.17
N CYS A 171 -3.10 3.27 5.08
CA CYS A 171 -3.15 1.89 4.61
C CYS A 171 -3.35 0.85 5.71
N ILE A 172 -2.99 1.16 6.96
CA ILE A 172 -3.18 0.25 8.09
C ILE A 172 -4.26 0.78 9.03
N ALA A 173 -4.03 1.93 9.66
CA ALA A 173 -4.92 2.42 10.73
C ALA A 173 -6.34 2.71 10.24
N LEU A 174 -6.52 3.42 9.11
CA LEU A 174 -7.85 3.65 8.55
C LEU A 174 -8.53 2.33 8.15
N VAL A 175 -7.79 1.43 7.49
CA VAL A 175 -8.33 0.15 7.00
C VAL A 175 -8.87 -0.69 8.15
N VAL A 176 -8.06 -0.91 9.21
CA VAL A 176 -8.50 -1.71 10.36
C VAL A 176 -9.59 -1.04 11.19
N ASN A 177 -9.67 0.29 11.20
CA ASN A 177 -10.69 1.01 11.95
C ASN A 177 -11.99 1.19 11.17
N PHE A 178 -12.00 1.14 9.84
CA PHE A 178 -13.23 1.31 9.07
C PHE A 178 -13.81 -0.04 8.61
N VAL A 179 -12.98 -1.04 8.32
CA VAL A 179 -13.40 -2.38 7.89
C VAL A 179 -13.74 -3.25 9.11
N ARG A 180 -14.78 -2.84 9.86
CA ARG A 180 -15.25 -3.51 11.09
C ARG A 180 -16.41 -4.49 10.90
N SER A 181 -16.92 -4.65 9.68
CA SER A 181 -18.04 -5.55 9.42
C SER A 181 -17.82 -6.37 8.16
N LYS A 182 -18.44 -7.57 8.10
CA LYS A 182 -18.37 -8.45 6.92
C LYS A 182 -18.88 -7.77 5.65
N LYS A 183 -19.90 -6.90 5.77
CA LYS A 183 -20.41 -6.11 4.65
C LYS A 183 -19.35 -5.14 4.12
N ARG A 184 -18.68 -4.39 5.02
CA ARG A 184 -17.61 -3.46 4.63
C ARG A 184 -16.42 -4.18 4.02
N LEU A 185 -16.00 -5.31 4.61
CA LEU A 185 -14.95 -6.14 4.04
C LEU A 185 -15.31 -6.64 2.62
N ARG A 186 -16.54 -7.18 2.45
CA ARG A 186 -17.04 -7.61 1.13
C ARG A 186 -17.01 -6.49 0.10
N ASN A 187 -17.43 -5.27 0.47
CA ASN A 187 -17.42 -4.13 -0.44
C ASN A 187 -16.00 -3.74 -0.87
N VAL A 188 -15.04 -3.73 0.06
CA VAL A 188 -13.65 -3.42 -0.27
C VAL A 188 -13.05 -4.51 -1.16
N LEU A 189 -13.25 -5.79 -0.82
CA LEU A 189 -12.76 -6.90 -1.64
C LEU A 189 -13.38 -6.89 -3.04
N LEU A 190 -14.67 -6.56 -3.16
CA LEU A 190 -15.34 -6.38 -4.45
C LEU A 190 -14.73 -5.21 -5.24
N ALA A 191 -14.50 -4.06 -4.61
CA ALA A 191 -13.89 -2.89 -5.27
C ALA A 191 -12.49 -3.23 -5.82
N MET A 192 -11.67 -3.94 -5.02
CA MET A 192 -10.36 -4.43 -5.46
C MET A 192 -10.48 -5.48 -6.58
N THR A 193 -11.47 -6.38 -6.50
CA THR A 193 -11.75 -7.36 -7.58
C THR A 193 -12.07 -6.63 -8.89
N LEU A 194 -12.95 -5.63 -8.85
CA LEU A 194 -13.33 -4.86 -10.03
C LEU A 194 -12.12 -4.11 -10.61
N LEU A 195 -11.30 -3.47 -9.76
CA LEU A 195 -10.05 -2.82 -10.18
C LEU A 195 -9.14 -3.80 -10.92
N GLY A 196 -8.85 -4.96 -10.31
CA GLY A 196 -7.98 -5.96 -10.94
C GLY A 196 -8.56 -6.50 -12.25
N THR A 197 -9.88 -6.67 -12.35
CA THR A 197 -10.52 -7.11 -13.60
C THR A 197 -10.35 -6.07 -14.69
N VAL A 198 -10.60 -4.79 -14.39
CA VAL A 198 -10.42 -3.68 -15.33
C VAL A 198 -8.99 -3.65 -15.86
N PHE A 199 -7.98 -3.71 -14.99
CA PHE A 199 -6.58 -3.66 -15.41
C PHE A 199 -6.07 -4.98 -16.03
N ALA A 200 -6.67 -6.13 -15.71
CA ALA A 200 -6.38 -7.37 -16.41
C ALA A 200 -6.88 -7.30 -17.87
N VAL A 201 -8.10 -6.79 -18.09
CA VAL A 201 -8.62 -6.55 -19.45
C VAL A 201 -7.77 -5.51 -20.17
N ASP A 202 -7.37 -4.42 -19.51
CA ASP A 202 -6.49 -3.41 -20.11
C ASP A 202 -5.12 -3.99 -20.52
N GLY A 203 -4.48 -4.75 -19.64
CA GLY A 203 -3.21 -5.41 -19.92
C GLY A 203 -3.30 -6.40 -21.08
N LEU A 204 -4.41 -7.15 -21.17
CA LEU A 204 -4.67 -8.06 -22.28
C LEU A 204 -4.93 -7.30 -23.59
N ARG A 205 -5.74 -6.23 -23.55
CA ARG A 205 -5.99 -5.35 -24.69
C ARG A 205 -4.69 -4.78 -25.24
N ASN A 206 -3.83 -4.25 -24.37
CA ASN A 206 -2.57 -3.64 -24.77
C ASN A 206 -1.57 -4.66 -25.34
N MET A 207 -1.57 -5.88 -24.79
CA MET A 207 -0.79 -7.00 -25.32
C MET A 207 -1.20 -7.36 -26.76
N LEU A 208 -2.50 -7.32 -27.06
CA LEU A 208 -3.07 -7.65 -28.37
C LEU A 208 -3.06 -6.47 -29.36
N ALA A 209 -2.72 -5.25 -28.90
CA ALA A 209 -2.69 -4.08 -29.76
C ALA A 209 -1.55 -4.18 -30.79
N PHE A 210 -1.89 -4.12 -32.08
CA PHE A 210 -0.91 -4.17 -33.16
C PHE A 210 -0.06 -2.90 -33.18
N GLY A 211 1.26 -3.09 -33.15
CA GLY A 211 2.22 -2.00 -33.31
C GLY A 211 2.44 -1.67 -34.80
N PRO A 212 3.08 -0.53 -35.10
CA PRO A 212 3.47 -0.16 -36.48
C PRO A 212 4.36 -1.21 -37.16
N SER A 213 5.09 -2.01 -36.38
CA SER A 213 5.96 -3.10 -36.84
C SER A 213 5.26 -4.45 -37.01
N GLY A 214 3.92 -4.50 -36.96
CA GLY A 214 3.14 -5.72 -37.15
C GLY A 214 2.87 -6.51 -35.86
N VAL A 215 2.62 -7.83 -36.02
CA VAL A 215 2.25 -8.74 -34.93
C VAL A 215 3.48 -9.07 -34.08
N SER A 216 3.77 -8.24 -33.08
CA SER A 216 4.71 -8.58 -32.01
C SER A 216 3.91 -8.98 -30.78
N ILE A 217 4.15 -10.19 -30.24
CA ILE A 217 3.60 -10.59 -28.95
C ILE A 217 4.32 -9.73 -27.89
N ARG A 218 3.66 -8.65 -27.47
CA ARG A 218 4.15 -7.80 -26.39
C ARG A 218 3.87 -8.47 -25.05
N GLN A 219 4.58 -8.07 -24.01
CA GLN A 219 4.18 -8.43 -22.65
C GLN A 219 2.93 -7.66 -22.23
N ALA A 220 2.13 -8.21 -21.32
CA ALA A 220 1.02 -7.49 -20.73
C ALA A 220 1.53 -6.32 -19.87
N GLN A 221 1.14 -5.10 -20.23
CA GLN A 221 1.49 -3.88 -19.52
C GLN A 221 0.30 -2.92 -19.56
N PRO A 222 0.14 -2.02 -18.58
CA PRO A 222 -1.00 -1.11 -18.57
C PRO A 222 -0.88 -0.12 -19.73
N ALA A 223 -1.99 0.18 -20.40
CA ALA A 223 -2.03 1.20 -21.42
C ALA A 223 -2.37 2.57 -20.82
N ALA A 224 -1.98 3.64 -21.52
CA ALA A 224 -2.45 4.97 -21.20
C ALA A 224 -3.97 5.06 -21.48
N ILE A 225 -4.71 5.63 -20.54
CA ILE A 225 -6.12 5.97 -20.67
C ILE A 225 -6.19 7.50 -20.71
N LEU A 226 -6.59 8.06 -21.85
CA LEU A 226 -6.56 9.51 -22.07
C LEU A 226 -5.15 10.09 -21.79
N GLU A 227 -4.12 9.47 -22.37
CA GLU A 227 -2.70 9.84 -22.21
C GLU A 227 -2.11 9.70 -20.80
N VAL A 228 -2.93 9.40 -19.80
CA VAL A 228 -2.48 9.14 -18.43
C VAL A 228 -2.27 7.65 -18.24
N ASN A 229 -1.13 7.24 -17.69
CA ASN A 229 -0.86 5.86 -17.31
C ASN A 229 -1.27 5.61 -15.86
N PRO A 230 -2.48 5.09 -15.55
CA PRO A 230 -3.00 5.15 -14.18
C PRO A 230 -2.16 4.34 -13.18
N LEU A 231 -1.57 3.22 -13.63
CA LEU A 231 -0.70 2.40 -12.79
C LEU A 231 0.79 2.79 -12.87
N GLY A 232 1.18 3.75 -13.71
CA GLY A 232 2.59 4.14 -13.92
C GLY A 232 3.26 3.51 -15.14
N GLY A 233 2.50 2.88 -16.05
CA GLY A 233 2.95 2.54 -17.41
C GLY A 233 3.89 1.33 -17.53
N ASN A 234 4.25 0.69 -16.42
CA ASN A 234 5.17 -0.47 -16.43
C ASN A 234 4.46 -1.79 -16.06
N GLN A 235 4.96 -2.89 -16.61
CA GLN A 235 4.47 -4.25 -16.40
C GLN A 235 4.56 -4.69 -14.92
N HIS A 236 5.55 -4.18 -14.18
CA HIS A 236 5.72 -4.48 -12.75
C HIS A 236 4.54 -3.94 -11.93
N SER A 237 4.11 -2.71 -12.19
CA SER A 237 2.98 -2.06 -11.52
C SER A 237 1.66 -2.75 -11.81
N LEU A 238 1.48 -3.23 -13.05
CA LEU A 238 0.33 -4.07 -13.39
C LEU A 238 0.38 -5.39 -12.63
N ALA A 239 1.51 -6.12 -12.68
CA ALA A 239 1.64 -7.40 -12.01
C ALA A 239 1.43 -7.31 -10.49
N GLU A 240 2.03 -6.29 -9.84
CA GLU A 240 1.86 -6.02 -8.42
C GLU A 240 0.38 -5.77 -8.06
N THR A 241 -0.30 -4.94 -8.85
CA THR A 241 -1.73 -4.65 -8.67
C THR A 241 -2.57 -5.91 -8.85
N LEU A 242 -2.28 -6.71 -9.88
CA LEU A 242 -3.01 -7.95 -10.17
C LEU A 242 -2.85 -9.00 -9.07
N ILE A 243 -1.66 -9.14 -8.47
CA ILE A 243 -1.44 -10.07 -7.34
C ILE A 243 -2.29 -9.68 -6.14
N VAL A 244 -2.33 -8.39 -5.78
CA VAL A 244 -3.19 -7.93 -4.68
C VAL A 244 -4.67 -8.18 -4.98
N CYS A 245 -5.12 -7.78 -6.18
CA CYS A 245 -6.51 -7.92 -6.58
C CYS A 245 -6.93 -9.38 -6.74
N LEU A 246 -6.02 -10.27 -7.15
CA LEU A 246 -6.21 -11.72 -7.22
C LEU A 246 -6.52 -12.27 -5.83
N GLY A 247 -5.68 -11.94 -4.84
CA GLY A 247 -5.92 -12.29 -3.44
C GLY A 247 -7.26 -11.78 -2.93
N ALA A 248 -7.60 -10.52 -3.25
CA ALA A 248 -8.89 -9.94 -2.88
C ALA A 248 -10.08 -10.66 -3.53
N ALA A 249 -9.97 -11.05 -4.81
CA ALA A 249 -11.00 -11.77 -5.55
C ALA A 249 -11.22 -13.18 -4.99
N LEU A 250 -10.14 -13.89 -4.66
CA LEU A 250 -10.19 -15.21 -4.04
C LEU A 250 -10.78 -15.13 -2.62
N ALA A 251 -10.37 -14.15 -1.81
CA ALA A 251 -10.94 -13.92 -0.48
C ALA A 251 -12.42 -13.54 -0.55
N TYR A 252 -12.83 -12.73 -1.53
CA TYR A 252 -14.23 -12.38 -1.78
C TYR A 252 -15.04 -13.62 -2.16
N ALA A 253 -14.53 -14.45 -3.08
CA ALA A 253 -15.17 -15.70 -3.49
C ALA A 253 -15.33 -16.67 -2.30
N ALA A 254 -14.35 -16.74 -1.40
CA ALA A 254 -14.37 -17.62 -0.24
C ALA A 254 -15.50 -17.29 0.76
N ILE A 255 -15.81 -16.01 0.98
CA ILE A 255 -16.84 -15.57 1.94
C ILE A 255 -18.27 -15.50 1.36
N LEU A 256 -18.44 -15.89 0.09
CA LEU A 256 -19.74 -15.98 -0.58
C LEU A 256 -20.31 -17.41 -0.51
N SER A 257 -21.63 -17.53 -0.65
CA SER A 257 -22.29 -18.84 -0.73
C SER A 257 -21.75 -19.66 -1.91
N PRO A 258 -21.53 -20.99 -1.76
CA PRO A 258 -21.03 -21.85 -2.82
C PRO A 258 -21.82 -21.79 -4.12
N THR A 259 -23.14 -21.59 -4.04
CA THR A 259 -24.08 -21.54 -5.19
C THR A 259 -24.21 -20.15 -5.82
N SER A 260 -23.57 -19.12 -5.24
CA SER A 260 -23.73 -17.75 -5.71
C SER A 260 -23.12 -17.54 -7.09
N LYS A 261 -23.88 -16.93 -8.02
CA LYS A 261 -23.34 -16.44 -9.30
C LYS A 261 -22.15 -15.49 -9.09
N ARG A 262 -22.19 -14.67 -8.04
CA ARG A 262 -21.10 -13.73 -7.70
C ARG A 262 -19.80 -14.44 -7.33
N ARG A 263 -19.88 -15.60 -6.68
CA ARG A 263 -18.70 -16.42 -6.36
C ARG A 263 -18.03 -16.91 -7.65
N ARG A 264 -18.81 -17.41 -8.61
CA ARG A 264 -18.30 -17.84 -9.91
C ARG A 264 -17.64 -16.69 -10.68
N LEU A 265 -18.28 -15.51 -10.72
CA LEU A 265 -17.71 -14.33 -11.36
C LEU A 265 -16.39 -13.89 -10.71
N ALA A 266 -16.30 -13.92 -9.37
CA ALA A 266 -15.06 -13.59 -8.66
C ALA A 266 -13.94 -14.61 -8.95
N LEU A 267 -14.25 -15.89 -9.09
CA LEU A 267 -13.29 -16.92 -9.49
C LEU A 267 -12.82 -16.75 -10.95
N TRP A 268 -13.72 -16.40 -11.87
CA TRP A 268 -13.35 -16.05 -13.24
C TRP A 268 -12.45 -14.82 -13.30
N ALA A 269 -12.78 -13.78 -12.53
CA ALA A 269 -11.95 -12.59 -12.38
C ALA A 269 -10.55 -12.93 -11.84
N ALA A 270 -10.48 -13.78 -10.80
CA ALA A 270 -9.21 -14.28 -10.27
C ALA A 270 -8.40 -15.04 -11.34
N GLY A 271 -9.04 -15.96 -12.07
CA GLY A 271 -8.38 -16.69 -13.17
C GLY A 271 -7.82 -15.77 -14.26
N LEU A 272 -8.59 -14.74 -14.65
CA LEU A 272 -8.13 -13.73 -15.60
C LEU A 272 -6.94 -12.93 -15.06
N MET A 273 -7.00 -12.45 -13.81
CA MET A 273 -5.90 -11.71 -13.19
C MET A 273 -4.63 -12.57 -13.10
N PHE A 274 -4.76 -13.84 -12.72
CA PHE A 274 -3.64 -14.79 -12.67
C PHE A 274 -3.00 -14.98 -14.05
N ALA A 275 -3.81 -15.22 -15.09
CA ALA A 275 -3.33 -15.39 -16.45
C ALA A 275 -2.60 -14.12 -16.94
N VAL A 276 -3.18 -12.94 -16.76
CA VAL A 276 -2.56 -11.67 -17.20
C VAL A 276 -1.32 -11.36 -16.38
N ALA A 277 -1.30 -11.64 -15.08
CA ALA A 277 -0.11 -11.46 -14.24
C ALA A 277 1.07 -12.33 -14.71
N ILE A 278 0.83 -13.56 -15.15
CA ILE A 278 1.84 -14.42 -15.80
C ILE A 278 2.31 -13.80 -17.12
N LEU A 279 1.39 -13.29 -17.94
CA LEU A 279 1.66 -12.66 -19.24
C LEU A 279 2.37 -11.29 -19.13
N THR A 280 2.51 -10.72 -17.93
CA THR A 280 3.38 -9.55 -17.72
C THR A 280 4.86 -9.88 -17.91
N PHE A 281 5.22 -11.17 -17.91
CA PHE A 281 6.60 -11.67 -17.92
C PHE A 281 7.50 -11.05 -16.84
N SER A 282 6.92 -10.56 -15.75
CA SER A 282 7.65 -10.09 -14.58
C SER A 282 8.18 -11.27 -13.77
N ARG A 283 9.51 -11.45 -13.73
CA ARG A 283 10.19 -12.51 -12.96
C ARG A 283 9.71 -12.58 -11.51
N THR A 284 9.60 -11.41 -10.86
CA THR A 284 9.10 -11.31 -9.49
C THR A 284 7.65 -11.79 -9.37
N ALA A 285 6.79 -11.46 -10.33
CA ALA A 285 5.40 -11.89 -10.33
C ALA A 285 5.28 -13.41 -10.43
N TRP A 286 6.08 -14.05 -11.29
CA TRP A 286 6.11 -15.50 -11.42
C TRP A 286 6.52 -16.21 -10.12
N VAL A 287 7.59 -15.74 -9.47
CA VAL A 287 8.05 -16.28 -8.18
C VAL A 287 6.97 -16.13 -7.11
N VAL A 288 6.38 -14.94 -7.02
CA VAL A 288 5.36 -14.63 -6.01
C VAL A 288 4.08 -15.43 -6.22
N LEU A 289 3.60 -15.55 -7.46
CA LEU A 289 2.43 -16.36 -7.80
C LEU A 289 2.66 -17.84 -7.56
N ALA A 290 3.85 -18.36 -7.88
CA ALA A 290 4.20 -19.74 -7.60
C ALA A 290 4.21 -20.03 -6.09
N LEU A 291 4.77 -19.11 -5.28
CA LEU A 291 4.74 -19.23 -3.84
C LEU A 291 3.31 -19.13 -3.28
N GLU A 292 2.51 -18.18 -3.75
CA GLU A 292 1.11 -18.04 -3.34
C GLU A 292 0.30 -19.30 -3.68
N ALA A 293 0.43 -19.83 -4.90
CA ALA A 293 -0.20 -21.08 -5.31
C ALA A 293 0.26 -22.27 -4.46
N PHE A 294 1.56 -22.36 -4.15
CA PHE A 294 2.10 -23.40 -3.28
C PHE A 294 1.54 -23.31 -1.85
N VAL A 295 1.57 -22.14 -1.23
CA VAL A 295 1.07 -21.93 0.14
C VAL A 295 -0.42 -22.21 0.21
N LEU A 296 -1.22 -21.68 -0.71
CA LEU A 296 -2.67 -21.91 -0.74
C LEU A 296 -3.01 -23.37 -1.05
N GLY A 297 -2.27 -23.99 -1.97
CA GLY A 297 -2.41 -25.40 -2.31
C GLY A 297 -2.04 -26.34 -1.16
N ALA A 298 -1.01 -26.00 -0.37
CA ALA A 298 -0.57 -26.80 0.77
C ALA A 298 -1.47 -26.63 2.01
N THR A 299 -2.15 -25.48 2.14
CA THR A 299 -2.94 -25.13 3.33
C THR A 299 -4.45 -25.28 3.10
N VAL A 300 -5.06 -24.36 2.36
CA VAL A 300 -6.51 -24.25 2.20
C VAL A 300 -7.05 -25.23 1.17
N PHE A 301 -6.37 -25.35 0.02
CA PHE A 301 -6.85 -26.12 -1.12
C PHE A 301 -6.22 -27.51 -1.19
N ARG A 302 -5.67 -28.03 -0.08
CA ARG A 302 -4.95 -29.31 -0.05
C ARG A 302 -5.79 -30.47 -0.57
N ASP A 303 -7.04 -30.55 -0.15
CA ASP A 303 -7.94 -31.63 -0.56
C ASP A 303 -8.39 -31.46 -2.02
N ASP A 304 -8.62 -30.23 -2.47
CA ASP A 304 -8.93 -29.93 -3.87
C ASP A 304 -7.75 -30.22 -4.80
N VAL A 305 -6.53 -29.84 -4.43
CA VAL A 305 -5.31 -30.13 -5.20
C VAL A 305 -5.10 -31.65 -5.29
N ARG A 306 -5.34 -32.41 -4.22
CA ARG A 306 -5.28 -33.88 -4.25
C ARG A 306 -6.34 -34.47 -5.17
N ARG A 307 -7.59 -33.99 -5.06
CA ARG A 307 -8.73 -34.43 -5.88
C ARG A 307 -8.50 -34.13 -7.36
N PHE A 308 -7.95 -32.96 -7.68
CA PHE A 308 -7.76 -32.48 -9.05
C PHE A 308 -6.29 -32.52 -9.51
N ARG A 309 -5.46 -33.41 -8.92
CA ARG A 309 -4.01 -33.47 -9.19
C ARG A 309 -3.65 -33.56 -10.68
N ARG A 310 -4.45 -34.27 -11.49
CA ARG A 310 -4.24 -34.40 -12.94
C ARG A 310 -4.48 -33.07 -13.67
N VAL A 311 -5.49 -32.31 -13.27
CA VAL A 311 -5.80 -30.98 -13.81
C VAL A 311 -4.72 -29.99 -13.40
N VAL A 312 -4.29 -30.02 -12.14
CA VAL A 312 -3.17 -29.20 -11.65
C VAL A 312 -1.89 -29.50 -12.42
N LEU A 313 -1.56 -30.78 -12.61
CA LEU A 313 -0.40 -31.19 -13.41
C LEU A 313 -0.50 -30.70 -14.86
N ALA A 314 -1.67 -30.86 -15.49
CA ALA A 314 -1.90 -30.36 -16.85
C ALA A 314 -1.75 -28.83 -16.93
N ALA A 315 -2.25 -28.08 -15.94
CA ALA A 315 -2.09 -26.64 -15.87
C ALA A 315 -0.63 -26.22 -15.69
N VAL A 316 0.14 -26.91 -14.84
CA VAL A 316 1.58 -26.69 -14.68
C VAL A 316 2.32 -26.96 -16.00
N LEU A 317 2.01 -28.08 -16.66
CA LEU A 317 2.60 -28.41 -17.97
C LEU A 317 2.25 -27.36 -19.04
N ALA A 318 1.04 -26.81 -19.03
CA ALA A 318 0.62 -25.75 -19.94
C ALA A 318 1.35 -24.41 -19.70
N ILE A 319 1.88 -24.18 -18.48
CA ILE A 319 2.67 -22.99 -18.14
C ILE A 319 4.13 -23.13 -18.59
N ILE A 320 4.65 -24.35 -18.81
CA ILE A 320 6.07 -24.57 -19.19
C ILE A 320 6.48 -23.81 -20.47
N PRO A 321 5.71 -23.84 -21.58
CA PRO A 321 6.05 -23.05 -22.77
C PRO A 321 6.12 -21.54 -22.48
N LEU A 322 5.21 -21.02 -21.65
CA LEU A 322 5.23 -19.61 -21.23
C LEU A 322 6.46 -19.30 -20.38
N ALA A 323 6.91 -20.23 -19.53
CA ALA A 323 8.14 -20.08 -18.77
C ALA A 323 9.37 -20.05 -19.69
N GLY A 324 9.40 -20.90 -20.73
CA GLY A 324 10.43 -20.87 -21.77
C GLY A 324 10.48 -19.51 -22.50
N LEU A 325 9.31 -18.97 -22.87
CA LEU A 325 9.21 -17.62 -23.44
C LEU A 325 9.69 -16.52 -22.49
N MET A 326 9.34 -16.62 -21.20
CA MET A 326 9.82 -15.68 -20.17
C MET A 326 11.35 -15.72 -20.03
N VAL A 327 11.95 -16.92 -20.08
CA VAL A 327 13.41 -17.09 -20.05
C VAL A 327 14.03 -16.46 -21.30
N ALA A 328 13.52 -16.78 -22.49
CA ALA A 328 14.00 -16.19 -23.74
C ALA A 328 13.90 -14.65 -23.72
N TYR A 329 12.77 -14.10 -23.23
CA TYR A 329 12.59 -12.66 -23.06
C TYR A 329 13.59 -12.06 -22.04
N SER A 330 13.87 -12.78 -20.95
CA SER A 330 14.83 -12.35 -19.93
C SER A 330 16.27 -12.31 -20.43
N LEU A 331 16.59 -13.03 -21.51
CA LEU A 331 17.90 -13.05 -22.14
C LEU A 331 18.08 -11.99 -23.24
N THR A 332 17.04 -11.21 -23.56
CA THR A 332 17.15 -10.11 -24.52
C THR A 332 18.02 -8.97 -23.97
N LEU A 333 18.70 -8.22 -24.84
CA LEU A 333 19.60 -7.13 -24.45
C LEU A 333 18.94 -6.09 -23.53
N GLY A 334 17.66 -5.75 -23.78
CA GLY A 334 16.92 -4.83 -22.92
C GLY A 334 16.68 -5.37 -21.50
N SER A 335 16.43 -6.68 -21.37
CA SER A 335 16.26 -7.34 -20.08
C SER A 335 17.58 -7.51 -19.33
N LEU A 336 18.69 -7.74 -20.05
CA LEU A 336 20.04 -7.81 -19.47
C LEU A 336 20.48 -6.46 -18.90
N GLY A 337 20.28 -5.36 -19.63
CA GLY A 337 20.56 -4.01 -19.10
C GLY A 337 19.77 -3.70 -17.82
N SER A 338 18.54 -4.22 -17.68
CA SER A 338 17.78 -4.09 -16.43
C SER A 338 18.35 -4.92 -15.27
N LEU A 339 18.96 -6.08 -15.54
CA LEU A 339 19.66 -6.87 -14.53
C LEU A 339 20.92 -6.16 -14.04
N ASP A 340 21.71 -5.63 -14.97
CA ASP A 340 22.96 -4.94 -14.66
C ASP A 340 22.69 -3.67 -13.87
N ALA A 341 21.67 -2.90 -14.25
CA ALA A 341 21.21 -1.74 -13.48
C ALA A 341 20.83 -2.12 -12.04
N ARG A 342 20.12 -3.24 -11.83
CA ARG A 342 19.75 -3.72 -10.48
C ARG A 342 20.95 -4.15 -9.66
N ALA A 343 21.92 -4.82 -10.28
CA ALA A 343 23.17 -5.20 -9.64
C ALA A 343 23.97 -3.96 -9.21
N ALA A 344 24.06 -2.95 -10.10
CA ALA A 344 24.70 -1.67 -9.80
C ALA A 344 24.00 -0.92 -8.66
N LEU A 345 22.66 -0.81 -8.68
CA LEU A 345 21.89 -0.22 -7.58
C LEU A 345 22.10 -0.96 -6.25
N THR A 346 22.22 -2.29 -6.28
CA THR A 346 22.50 -3.10 -5.09
C THR A 346 23.90 -2.82 -4.56
N ALA A 347 24.91 -2.71 -5.44
CA ALA A 347 26.27 -2.38 -5.06
C ALA A 347 26.39 -0.96 -4.47
N ILE A 348 25.68 0.02 -5.06
CA ILE A 348 25.60 1.38 -4.52
C ILE A 348 24.95 1.37 -3.14
N ALA A 349 23.80 0.70 -2.99
CA ALA A 349 23.12 0.59 -1.70
C ALA A 349 24.00 -0.05 -0.62
N TRP A 350 24.72 -1.11 -0.99
CA TRP A 350 25.66 -1.77 -0.10
C TRP A 350 26.82 -0.85 0.31
N THR A 351 27.36 -0.09 -0.63
CA THR A 351 28.43 0.88 -0.37
C THR A 351 27.96 2.00 0.57
N LEU A 352 26.76 2.53 0.35
CA LEU A 352 26.14 3.53 1.23
C LEU A 352 25.91 2.98 2.64
N PHE A 353 25.45 1.72 2.75
CA PHE A 353 25.28 1.05 4.04
C PHE A 353 26.62 0.89 4.77
N LEU A 354 27.67 0.41 4.09
CA LEU A 354 29.00 0.25 4.71
C LEU A 354 29.59 1.59 5.15
N GLY A 355 29.28 2.69 4.46
CA GLY A 355 29.70 4.05 4.84
C GLY A 355 28.96 4.62 6.07
N SER A 356 27.75 4.13 6.38
CA SER A 356 26.97 4.55 7.55
C SER A 356 26.09 3.40 8.08
N PRO A 357 26.70 2.38 8.70
CA PRO A 357 25.99 1.13 8.98
C PRO A 357 24.92 1.26 10.06
N TRP A 358 25.04 2.23 10.98
CA TRP A 358 24.12 2.35 12.11
C TRP A 358 22.86 3.14 11.79
N VAL A 359 23.03 4.31 11.17
CA VAL A 359 21.94 5.29 10.94
C VAL A 359 21.65 5.56 9.46
N GLY A 360 22.45 5.03 8.54
CA GLY A 360 22.28 5.26 7.10
C GLY A 360 22.73 6.65 6.63
N VAL A 361 22.53 6.94 5.35
CA VAL A 361 23.00 8.19 4.70
C VAL A 361 21.91 9.28 4.57
N GLY A 362 20.69 9.00 5.02
CA GLY A 362 19.57 9.93 4.96
C GLY A 362 18.35 9.37 4.23
N ALA A 363 17.21 9.36 4.90
CA ALA A 363 15.93 8.93 4.36
C ALA A 363 15.47 9.77 3.16
N GLY A 364 15.05 9.10 2.09
CA GLY A 364 14.62 9.75 0.85
C GLY A 364 15.74 10.32 -0.02
N THR A 365 17.01 10.04 0.30
CA THR A 365 18.15 10.56 -0.49
C THR A 365 18.72 9.54 -1.48
N PHE A 366 18.27 8.28 -1.46
CA PHE A 366 18.89 7.22 -2.25
C PHE A 366 18.98 7.56 -3.75
N ALA A 367 17.87 7.97 -4.38
CA ALA A 367 17.86 8.32 -5.81
C ALA A 367 18.85 9.46 -6.13
N ALA A 368 18.90 10.51 -5.30
CA ALA A 368 19.85 11.61 -5.47
C ALA A 368 21.32 11.16 -5.35
N ARG A 369 21.61 10.19 -4.47
CA ARG A 369 22.96 9.60 -4.35
C ARG A 369 23.34 8.77 -5.57
N VAL A 370 22.40 8.01 -6.13
CA VAL A 370 22.65 7.26 -7.37
C VAL A 370 22.89 8.23 -8.53
N THR A 371 22.15 9.34 -8.62
CA THR A 371 22.37 10.36 -9.66
C THR A 371 23.79 10.94 -9.62
N ASN A 372 24.40 11.01 -8.44
CA ASN A 372 25.78 11.47 -8.26
C ASN A 372 26.83 10.41 -8.59
N THR A 373 26.42 9.19 -8.96
CA THR A 373 27.33 8.13 -9.41
C THR A 373 27.47 8.21 -10.93
N TYR A 374 28.49 8.94 -11.41
CA TYR A 374 28.68 9.24 -12.83
C TYR A 374 28.62 8.00 -13.74
N ALA A 375 29.27 6.90 -13.34
CA ALA A 375 29.25 5.65 -14.10
C ALA A 375 27.81 5.12 -14.30
N TYR A 376 26.97 5.17 -13.26
CA TYR A 376 25.58 4.73 -13.34
C TYR A 376 24.77 5.60 -14.31
N LEU A 377 24.94 6.92 -14.22
CA LEU A 377 24.20 7.88 -15.06
C LEU A 377 24.54 7.71 -16.55
N ILE A 378 25.82 7.48 -16.87
CA ILE A 378 26.27 7.26 -18.25
C ILE A 378 25.76 5.92 -18.80
N GLU A 379 25.75 4.87 -17.98
CA GLU A 379 25.41 3.52 -18.43
C GLU A 379 23.89 3.26 -18.48
N PHE A 380 23.15 3.74 -17.49
CA PHE A 380 21.73 3.42 -17.30
C PHE A 380 20.79 4.62 -17.36
N GLY A 381 21.30 5.85 -17.41
CA GLY A 381 20.51 7.07 -17.44
C GLY A 381 19.96 7.49 -16.06
N VAL A 382 18.79 8.14 -16.07
CA VAL A 382 18.18 8.69 -14.84
C VAL A 382 17.84 7.53 -13.90
N PRO A 383 18.37 7.53 -12.67
CA PRO A 383 18.12 6.44 -11.74
C PRO A 383 16.67 6.39 -11.32
N LEU A 384 16.13 5.18 -11.31
CA LEU A 384 14.94 4.85 -10.55
C LEU A 384 15.34 4.60 -9.09
N ASP A 385 14.34 4.55 -8.21
CA ASP A 385 14.53 4.22 -6.81
C ASP A 385 15.17 2.82 -6.62
N SER A 386 15.66 2.49 -5.41
CA SER A 386 16.36 1.22 -5.15
C SER A 386 15.48 0.01 -5.45
N HIS A 387 16.05 -1.02 -6.07
CA HIS A 387 15.34 -2.28 -6.31
C HIS A 387 15.47 -3.22 -5.10
N GLY A 388 14.59 -3.01 -4.11
CA GLY A 388 14.48 -3.84 -2.92
C GLY A 388 14.40 -3.04 -1.63
N VAL A 389 13.38 -3.34 -0.82
CA VAL A 389 13.13 -2.66 0.46
C VAL A 389 14.28 -2.79 1.45
N ILE A 390 14.97 -3.94 1.49
CA ILE A 390 16.07 -4.18 2.43
C ILE A 390 17.26 -3.30 2.07
N GLN A 391 17.65 -3.29 0.80
CA GLN A 391 18.75 -2.50 0.27
C GLN A 391 18.51 -1.01 0.54
N LYS A 392 17.27 -0.53 0.32
CA LYS A 392 16.97 0.86 0.61
C LYS A 392 17.06 1.21 2.07
N ILE A 393 16.39 0.43 2.93
CA ILE A 393 16.38 0.71 4.36
C ILE A 393 17.79 0.63 4.93
N ALA A 394 18.61 -0.31 4.46
CA ALA A 394 20.02 -0.41 4.83
C ALA A 394 20.78 0.88 4.43
N ALA A 395 20.67 1.32 3.17
CA ALA A 395 21.36 2.51 2.72
C ALA A 395 20.88 3.78 3.43
N GLU A 396 19.56 3.97 3.55
CA GLU A 396 18.96 5.22 4.01
C GLU A 396 18.87 5.34 5.54
N ALA A 397 18.65 4.24 6.27
CA ALA A 397 18.41 4.24 7.71
C ALA A 397 19.30 3.25 8.49
N GLY A 398 20.23 2.55 7.82
CA GLY A 398 21.19 1.66 8.45
C GLY A 398 20.56 0.47 9.18
N LEU A 399 21.31 -0.09 10.13
CA LEU A 399 20.91 -1.19 10.98
C LEU A 399 19.73 -0.81 11.88
N ALA A 400 19.66 0.44 12.35
CA ALA A 400 18.52 0.93 13.11
C ALA A 400 17.22 0.79 12.30
N GLY A 401 17.23 1.20 11.04
CA GLY A 401 16.11 1.03 10.11
C GLY A 401 15.77 -0.43 9.87
N LEU A 402 16.77 -1.28 9.61
CA LEU A 402 16.56 -2.71 9.37
C LEU A 402 15.95 -3.44 10.57
N VAL A 403 16.44 -3.16 11.79
CA VAL A 403 15.90 -3.73 13.03
C VAL A 403 14.45 -3.28 13.24
N ALA A 404 14.16 -1.99 13.06
CA ALA A 404 12.80 -1.47 13.20
C ALA A 404 11.84 -2.06 12.15
N PHE A 405 12.30 -2.23 10.91
CA PHE A 405 11.51 -2.87 9.86
C PHE A 405 11.27 -4.36 10.14
N GLY A 406 12.30 -5.07 10.61
CA GLY A 406 12.18 -6.45 11.09
C GLY A 406 11.17 -6.57 12.25
N TRP A 407 11.13 -5.59 13.15
CA TRP A 407 10.13 -5.53 14.22
C TRP A 407 8.71 -5.31 13.67
N VAL A 408 8.51 -4.44 12.69
CA VAL A 408 7.21 -4.28 12.00
C VAL A 408 6.76 -5.62 11.41
N ALA A 409 7.64 -6.31 10.67
CA ALA A 409 7.34 -7.60 10.05
C ALA A 409 7.02 -8.67 11.11
N ALA A 410 7.84 -8.80 12.16
CA ALA A 410 7.62 -9.76 13.24
C ALA A 410 6.31 -9.49 13.99
N ALA A 411 5.98 -8.23 14.25
CA ALA A 411 4.71 -7.86 14.87
C ALA A 411 3.51 -8.17 13.97
N ALA A 412 3.61 -7.95 12.66
CA ALA A 412 2.57 -8.30 11.70
C ALA A 412 2.35 -9.82 11.64
N VAL A 413 3.44 -10.61 11.59
CA VAL A 413 3.39 -12.08 11.63
C VAL A 413 2.77 -12.56 12.93
N LYS A 414 3.16 -12.00 14.08
CA LYS A 414 2.56 -12.35 15.38
C LYS A 414 1.06 -12.13 15.38
N LEU A 415 0.60 -10.94 14.97
CA LEU A 415 -0.83 -10.63 14.87
C LEU A 415 -1.55 -11.58 13.90
N ALA A 416 -0.88 -11.98 12.82
CA ALA A 416 -1.44 -12.91 11.86
C ALA A 416 -1.61 -14.32 12.43
N VAL A 417 -0.58 -14.83 13.12
CA VAL A 417 -0.61 -16.13 13.80
C VAL A 417 -1.64 -16.16 14.91
N ASP A 418 -1.76 -15.09 15.69
CA ASP A 418 -2.75 -14.99 16.77
C ASP A 418 -4.19 -15.04 16.22
N ALA A 419 -4.44 -14.39 15.07
CA ALA A 419 -5.73 -14.46 14.40
C ALA A 419 -5.97 -15.84 13.75
N TRP A 420 -4.96 -16.42 13.09
CA TRP A 420 -5.02 -17.76 12.52
C TRP A 420 -5.46 -18.80 13.55
N LYS A 421 -4.82 -18.81 14.72
CA LYS A 421 -5.13 -19.74 15.82
C LYS A 421 -6.53 -19.55 16.40
N ALA A 422 -7.09 -18.35 16.28
CA ALA A 422 -8.38 -18.00 16.86
C ALA A 422 -9.57 -18.17 15.89
N ILE A 423 -9.34 -18.35 14.59
CA ILE A 423 -10.40 -18.52 13.59
C ILE A 423 -10.60 -20.03 13.31
N PRO A 424 -11.81 -20.59 13.46
CA PRO A 424 -12.04 -22.02 13.24
C PRO A 424 -11.76 -22.47 11.78
N PRO A 425 -10.93 -23.49 11.53
CA PRO A 425 -10.48 -23.89 10.18
C PRO A 425 -11.56 -24.24 9.16
N ARG A 426 -12.74 -24.68 9.61
CA ARG A 426 -13.84 -25.12 8.73
C ARG A 426 -14.76 -23.99 8.26
N ARG A 427 -14.48 -22.74 8.66
CA ARG A 427 -15.30 -21.59 8.30
C ARG A 427 -14.79 -20.94 7.01
N PRO A 428 -15.66 -20.43 6.12
CA PRO A 428 -15.23 -19.69 4.93
C PRO A 428 -14.38 -18.46 5.27
N GLU A 429 -14.60 -17.87 6.45
CA GLU A 429 -13.78 -16.80 7.01
C GLU A 429 -12.32 -17.21 7.21
N PHE A 430 -12.06 -18.47 7.61
CA PHE A 430 -10.70 -18.98 7.76
C PHE A 430 -10.00 -19.01 6.41
N THR A 431 -10.62 -19.62 5.39
CA THR A 431 -10.09 -19.64 4.03
C THR A 431 -9.78 -18.24 3.50
N ALA A 432 -10.72 -17.30 3.64
CA ALA A 432 -10.52 -15.93 3.21
C ALA A 432 -9.38 -15.25 3.97
N TYR A 433 -9.24 -15.53 5.27
CA TYR A 433 -8.16 -15.01 6.07
C TYR A 433 -6.79 -15.53 5.62
N VAL A 434 -6.67 -16.85 5.41
CA VAL A 434 -5.42 -17.46 4.90
C VAL A 434 -5.03 -16.85 3.56
N ILE A 435 -5.99 -16.64 2.65
CA ILE A 435 -5.74 -15.98 1.36
C ILE A 435 -5.15 -14.58 1.58
N LEU A 436 -5.77 -13.75 2.43
CA LEU A 436 -5.27 -12.40 2.70
C LEU A 436 -3.88 -12.39 3.37
N VAL A 437 -3.60 -13.35 4.26
CA VAL A 437 -2.26 -13.52 4.86
C VAL A 437 -1.24 -13.88 3.79
N THR A 438 -1.56 -14.84 2.92
CA THR A 438 -0.67 -15.25 1.83
C THR A 438 -0.44 -14.12 0.86
N THR A 439 -1.48 -13.37 0.46
CA THR A 439 -1.34 -12.21 -0.43
C THR A 439 -0.50 -11.10 0.20
N ALA A 440 -0.67 -10.81 1.50
CA ALA A 440 0.18 -9.83 2.20
C ALA A 440 1.66 -10.30 2.19
N GLY A 441 1.93 -11.56 2.51
CA GLY A 441 3.28 -12.13 2.47
C GLY A 441 3.89 -12.16 1.06
N ALA A 442 3.08 -12.51 0.05
CA ALA A 442 3.43 -12.48 -1.36
C ALA A 442 3.89 -11.09 -1.81
N ILE A 443 3.19 -10.03 -1.38
CA ILE A 443 3.58 -8.67 -1.70
C ILE A 443 4.85 -8.24 -0.95
N PHE A 444 5.03 -8.63 0.31
CA PHE A 444 6.32 -8.43 1.00
C PHE A 444 7.49 -9.05 0.22
N LEU A 445 7.31 -10.27 -0.30
CA LEU A 445 8.30 -10.92 -1.16
C LEU A 445 8.50 -10.15 -2.47
N TYR A 446 7.42 -9.66 -3.08
CA TYR A 446 7.50 -8.81 -4.28
C TYR A 446 8.40 -7.59 -4.04
N GLN A 447 8.24 -6.93 -2.89
CA GLN A 447 9.00 -5.73 -2.51
C GLN A 447 10.49 -5.98 -2.22
N LEU A 448 10.93 -7.23 -2.08
CA LEU A 448 12.37 -7.53 -2.01
C LEU A 448 13.10 -7.22 -3.32
N THR A 449 12.36 -7.06 -4.43
CA THR A 449 12.92 -6.82 -5.77
C THR A 449 12.28 -5.63 -6.49
N SER A 450 11.37 -4.91 -5.82
CA SER A 450 10.64 -3.77 -6.38
C SER A 450 11.08 -2.46 -5.75
N THR A 451 10.80 -1.37 -6.46
CA THR A 451 11.04 0.01 -6.05
C THR A 451 9.82 0.65 -5.35
N SER A 452 8.67 -0.04 -5.33
CA SER A 452 7.35 0.50 -4.94
C SER A 452 6.92 0.19 -3.50
N TYR A 453 7.85 -0.01 -2.58
CA TYR A 453 7.54 -0.54 -1.24
C TYR A 453 6.94 0.51 -0.27
N TRP A 454 7.17 1.80 -0.49
CA TRP A 454 6.39 2.86 0.17
C TRP A 454 5.16 3.27 -0.65
N THR A 455 4.29 2.30 -0.94
CA THR A 455 3.03 2.55 -1.65
C THR A 455 1.84 1.82 -1.02
N PRO A 456 0.60 2.24 -1.32
CA PRO A 456 -0.60 1.52 -0.91
C PRO A 456 -0.65 0.07 -1.39
N ARG A 457 0.03 -0.28 -2.50
CA ARG A 457 0.07 -1.65 -3.03
C ARG A 457 0.70 -2.63 -2.04
N MET A 458 1.69 -2.18 -1.26
CA MET A 458 2.30 -2.96 -0.20
C MET A 458 1.46 -2.99 1.08
N TRP A 459 1.00 -1.83 1.53
CA TRP A 459 0.48 -1.69 2.90
C TRP A 459 -1.02 -1.92 3.03
N VAL A 460 -1.82 -1.73 1.98
CA VAL A 460 -3.26 -2.03 1.99
C VAL A 460 -3.53 -3.53 2.21
N PRO A 461 -2.82 -4.47 1.56
CA PRO A 461 -2.94 -5.91 1.88
C PRO A 461 -2.71 -6.21 3.36
N VAL A 462 -1.73 -5.56 4.00
CA VAL A 462 -1.46 -5.72 5.44
C VAL A 462 -2.63 -5.19 6.27
N GLY A 463 -3.14 -4.00 5.95
CA GLY A 463 -4.32 -3.44 6.59
C GLY A 463 -5.56 -4.35 6.47
N LEU A 464 -5.80 -4.92 5.29
CA LEU A 464 -6.90 -5.85 5.04
C LEU A 464 -6.74 -7.16 5.79
N MET A 465 -5.54 -7.73 5.81
CA MET A 465 -5.21 -8.91 6.61
C MET A 465 -5.52 -8.67 8.09
N LEU A 466 -5.04 -7.57 8.66
CA LEU A 466 -5.28 -7.23 10.07
C LEU A 466 -6.77 -6.97 10.35
N ALA A 467 -7.48 -6.31 9.43
CA ALA A 467 -8.90 -6.01 9.57
C ALA A 467 -9.74 -7.30 9.55
N ALA A 468 -9.47 -8.19 8.60
CA ALA A 468 -10.12 -9.49 8.50
C ALA A 468 -9.81 -10.37 9.72
N GLY A 469 -8.55 -10.40 10.18
CA GLY A 469 -8.15 -11.15 11.36
C GLY A 469 -8.90 -10.69 12.63
N ARG A 470 -9.04 -9.38 12.84
CA ARG A 470 -9.86 -8.84 13.93
C ARG A 470 -11.34 -9.20 13.77
N LEU A 471 -11.90 -8.99 12.58
CA LEU A 471 -13.30 -9.22 12.27
C LEU A 471 -13.72 -10.69 12.47
N PHE A 472 -12.91 -11.64 12.01
CA PHE A 472 -13.24 -13.06 11.98
C PHE A 472 -13.04 -13.79 13.32
N ARG A 473 -12.30 -13.20 14.27
CA ARG A 473 -12.17 -13.71 15.64
C ARG A 473 -13.47 -13.66 16.45
N GLY A 474 -14.53 -13.05 15.95
CA GLY A 474 -15.88 -13.19 16.49
C GLY A 474 -16.15 -12.47 17.83
N ARG A 475 -15.18 -11.72 18.38
CA ARG A 475 -15.36 -10.99 19.65
C ARG A 475 -16.08 -9.64 19.53
N GLU A 476 -16.19 -9.07 18.34
CA GLU A 476 -16.68 -7.68 18.16
C GLU A 476 -17.93 -7.53 17.29
N VAL A 477 -18.46 -8.63 16.71
CA VAL A 477 -19.58 -8.58 15.75
C VAL A 477 -20.89 -8.03 16.38
N GLY A 478 -21.01 -8.00 17.71
CA GLY A 478 -22.21 -7.53 18.41
C GLY A 478 -22.19 -6.10 18.94
N ARG A 479 -21.07 -5.36 18.82
CA ARG A 479 -20.92 -4.01 19.38
C ARG A 479 -20.08 -3.14 18.46
N ASP A 480 -20.49 -2.96 17.21
CA ASP A 480 -20.02 -1.80 16.46
C ASP A 480 -20.95 -0.66 16.90
N PRO A 481 -20.57 0.21 17.86
CA PRO A 481 -21.23 1.50 17.98
C PRO A 481 -20.95 2.17 16.65
N ASP A 482 -21.88 2.01 15.70
CA ASP A 482 -21.82 2.60 14.38
C ASP A 482 -21.93 4.10 14.63
N PHE A 483 -20.79 4.73 14.94
CA PHE A 483 -20.65 6.16 15.25
C PHE A 483 -21.09 7.03 14.08
N LEU A 484 -21.44 6.40 12.96
CA LEU A 484 -21.92 6.97 11.71
C LEU A 484 -23.41 6.81 11.49
N ARG A 485 -24.09 6.03 12.33
CA ARG A 485 -25.53 6.15 12.44
C ARG A 485 -25.81 7.40 13.25
N THR A 486 -26.24 8.44 12.56
CA THR A 486 -26.75 9.69 13.14
C THR A 486 -28.03 9.46 13.98
N THR A 487 -28.60 8.26 13.97
CA THR A 487 -29.92 7.93 14.53
C THR A 487 -29.89 7.49 16.01
N HIS A 488 -28.87 7.86 16.78
CA HIS A 488 -28.82 7.61 18.23
C HIS A 488 -28.69 8.90 19.04
N VAL A 489 -29.26 10.00 18.52
CA VAL A 489 -29.57 11.20 19.30
C VAL A 489 -31.00 11.10 19.75
#